data_AF-A0A1E4SMW0-F1
#
_entry.id   AF-A0A1E4SMW0-F1
#
_cell.length_a   1.000
_cell.length_b   1.000
_cell.length_c   1.000
_cell.angle_alpha   90.00
_cell.angle_beta   90.00
_cell.angle_gamma   90.00
#
_symmetry.space_group_name_H-M   'P 1'
#
loop_
_entity.id
_entity.type
_entity.pdbx_description
1 polymer ?
#
loop_
_entity_poly.entity_id
_entity_poly.type
_entity_poly.pdbx_seq_one_letter_code
_entity_poly.pdbx_strand_id
1 'polypeptide(L)'
;MLDSRVSCIFIDNNPDVVEQWKIVYDLATKFFQSCTSASIHLNGTFVETTIESLLSSQALCKGETAILTPTNSAAYMGAGFDRYLLEALLMTVNSPRIDYKTLERLIQEYTLEKYNGYLPISTVNEIKLPQLAYPYHESLARMNWNLTTVLAIPSMVVPEMLSEKEAKLVIVNSIWNLFLYLENSSPKNLIIPGIATGYGKLDPRIAAKLMLSTAIIYSSDFTGRDKRYSFLKKTVLLMFLLNKNYKNFENVYDINELESHVLSDLGIISARSLCETSSHIYDIDELFTFVR
;
A
#
# COMPACT_ATOMS: atom_id res chain seq x y z
N MET A 1 -4.77 3.27 -14.86
CA MET A 1 -3.92 2.07 -14.79
C MET A 1 -2.54 2.50 -14.37
N LEU A 2 -1.95 1.85 -13.36
CA LEU A 2 -0.58 2.13 -12.95
C LEU A 2 0.34 1.94 -14.16
N ASP A 3 1.23 2.89 -14.40
CA ASP A 3 2.22 2.77 -15.45
C ASP A 3 3.13 1.58 -15.11
N SER A 4 3.21 0.59 -16.01
CA SER A 4 4.04 -0.61 -15.82
C SER A 4 5.54 -0.30 -15.67
N ARG A 5 5.93 0.97 -15.86
CA ARG A 5 7.27 1.51 -15.63
C ARG A 5 7.55 1.88 -14.17
N VAL A 6 6.54 1.96 -13.29
CA VAL A 6 6.77 2.20 -11.85
C VAL A 6 7.36 0.95 -11.20
N SER A 7 8.55 1.09 -10.64
CA SER A 7 9.20 0.04 -9.86
C SER A 7 8.73 0.14 -8.39
N CYS A 8 7.93 -0.82 -7.94
CA CYS A 8 7.45 -0.89 -6.56
C CYS A 8 8.42 -1.72 -5.71
N ILE A 9 9.05 -1.08 -4.72
CA ILE A 9 10.01 -1.68 -3.81
C ILE A 9 9.35 -1.80 -2.45
N PHE A 10 8.93 -3.01 -2.09
CA PHE A 10 8.39 -3.33 -0.78
C PHE A 10 9.55 -3.63 0.16
N ILE A 11 9.61 -2.91 1.28
CA ILE A 11 10.69 -2.99 2.26
C ILE A 11 10.14 -3.23 3.65
N ASP A 12 10.71 -4.18 4.38
CA ASP A 12 10.48 -4.32 5.81
C ASP A 12 11.70 -4.97 6.47
N ASN A 13 11.93 -4.73 7.75
CA ASN A 13 12.97 -5.44 8.49
C ASN A 13 12.45 -6.71 9.19
N ASN A 14 11.13 -6.92 9.16
CA ASN A 14 10.49 -8.15 9.63
C ASN A 14 10.48 -9.21 8.50
N PRO A 15 11.18 -10.34 8.66
CA PRO A 15 11.23 -11.40 7.64
C PRO A 15 9.85 -11.99 7.31
N ASP A 16 8.93 -12.08 8.28
CA ASP A 16 7.59 -12.64 8.05
C ASP A 16 6.78 -11.80 7.06
N VAL A 17 6.93 -10.47 7.11
CA VAL A 17 6.26 -9.55 6.17
C VAL A 17 6.79 -9.76 4.76
N VAL A 18 8.12 -9.80 4.62
CA VAL A 18 8.79 -9.92 3.32
C VAL A 18 8.57 -11.29 2.69
N GLU A 19 8.63 -12.36 3.49
CA GLU A 19 8.32 -13.72 3.06
C GLU A 19 6.87 -13.80 2.54
N GLN A 20 5.91 -13.26 3.30
CA GLN A 20 4.51 -13.30 2.91
C GLN A 20 4.23 -12.50 1.62
N TRP A 21 4.88 -11.36 1.42
CA TRP A 21 4.80 -10.65 0.14
C TRP A 21 5.31 -11.49 -1.03
N LYS A 22 6.45 -12.17 -0.88
CA LYS A 22 6.98 -13.06 -1.93
C LYS A 22 5.99 -14.19 -2.25
N ILE A 23 5.42 -14.84 -1.24
CA ILE A 23 4.41 -15.89 -1.41
C ILE A 23 3.22 -15.38 -2.23
N VAL A 24 2.64 -14.24 -1.84
CA VAL A 24 1.46 -13.68 -2.51
C VAL A 24 1.80 -13.27 -3.96
N TYR A 25 2.97 -12.67 -4.19
CA TYR A 25 3.42 -12.31 -5.53
C TYR A 25 3.60 -13.53 -6.43
N ASP A 26 4.22 -14.59 -5.91
CA ASP A 26 4.47 -15.83 -6.65
C ASP A 26 3.17 -16.56 -7.00
N LEU A 27 2.22 -16.63 -6.06
CA LEU A 27 0.89 -17.20 -6.31
C LEU A 27 0.15 -16.43 -7.40
N ALA A 28 0.12 -15.10 -7.32
CA ALA A 28 -0.50 -14.27 -8.34
C ALA A 28 0.17 -14.43 -9.70
N THR A 29 1.51 -14.41 -9.74
CA THR A 29 2.27 -14.56 -11.00
C THR A 29 1.97 -15.90 -11.66
N LYS A 30 1.96 -17.00 -10.91
CA LYS A 30 1.59 -18.34 -11.42
C LYS A 30 0.15 -18.39 -11.92
N PHE A 31 -0.78 -17.76 -11.20
CA PHE A 31 -2.17 -17.67 -11.61
C PHE A 31 -2.32 -16.90 -12.92
N PHE A 32 -1.73 -15.72 -13.05
CA PHE A 32 -1.84 -14.90 -14.28
C PHE A 32 -1.03 -15.47 -15.47
N GLN A 33 -0.05 -16.33 -15.24
CA GLN A 33 0.62 -17.08 -16.32
C GLN A 33 -0.28 -18.15 -16.94
N SER A 34 -1.20 -18.74 -16.16
CA SER A 34 -2.13 -19.76 -16.64
C SER A 34 -3.51 -19.21 -17.04
N CYS A 35 -3.85 -18.02 -16.54
CA CYS A 35 -5.12 -17.34 -16.82
C CYS A 35 -5.02 -16.43 -18.05
N THR A 36 -5.81 -16.70 -19.09
CA THR A 36 -5.87 -15.85 -20.30
C THR A 36 -6.86 -14.70 -20.17
N SER A 37 -7.77 -14.76 -19.19
CA SER A 37 -8.84 -13.78 -19.04
C SER A 37 -8.45 -12.56 -18.20
N ALA A 38 -7.28 -12.57 -17.56
CA ALA A 38 -6.78 -11.46 -16.77
C ALA A 38 -5.25 -11.36 -16.83
N SER A 39 -4.72 -10.17 -16.55
CA SER A 39 -3.28 -9.91 -16.47
C SER A 39 -2.96 -9.01 -15.28
N ILE A 40 -1.69 -8.90 -14.91
CA ILE A 40 -1.21 -8.05 -13.82
C ILE A 40 -0.12 -7.10 -14.32
N HIS A 41 -0.22 -5.83 -13.93
CA HIS A 41 0.75 -4.78 -14.26
C HIS A 41 1.43 -4.22 -13.00
N LEU A 42 2.00 -5.10 -12.17
CA LEU A 42 2.75 -4.72 -10.96
C LEU A 42 4.18 -5.21 -11.10
N ASN A 43 5.15 -4.30 -11.00
CA ASN A 43 6.57 -4.65 -10.94
C ASN A 43 7.06 -4.56 -9.48
N GLY A 44 6.95 -5.68 -8.75
CA GLY A 44 7.28 -5.76 -7.32
C GLY A 44 8.69 -6.29 -7.06
N THR A 45 9.44 -5.60 -6.21
CA THR A 45 10.69 -6.08 -5.58
C THR A 45 10.51 -6.11 -4.07
N PHE A 46 10.99 -7.17 -3.40
CA PHE A 46 10.78 -7.39 -1.96
C PHE A 46 12.12 -7.46 -1.23
N VAL A 47 12.36 -6.54 -0.29
CA VAL A 47 13.65 -6.37 0.37
C VAL A 47 13.50 -6.49 1.89
N GLU A 48 14.27 -7.39 2.49
CA GLU A 48 14.36 -7.58 3.94
C GLU A 48 15.54 -6.80 4.51
N THR A 49 15.32 -5.54 4.86
CA THR A 49 16.37 -4.67 5.42
C THR A 49 15.76 -3.41 6.02
N THR A 50 16.57 -2.61 6.72
CA THR A 50 16.15 -1.28 7.19
C THR A 50 16.33 -0.24 6.07
N ILE A 51 15.58 0.87 6.15
CA ILE A 51 15.62 1.89 5.11
C ILE A 51 17.01 2.56 4.99
N GLU A 52 17.73 2.72 6.09
CA GLU A 52 19.09 3.26 6.15
C GLU A 52 20.09 2.32 5.48
N SER A 53 19.95 1.02 5.73
CA SER A 53 20.78 -0.02 5.12
C SER A 53 20.56 -0.06 3.61
N LEU A 54 19.29 -0.05 3.15
CA LEU A 54 18.98 0.02 1.72
C LEU A 54 19.54 1.29 1.09
N LEU A 55 19.37 2.44 1.76
CA LEU A 55 19.83 3.73 1.27
C LEU A 55 21.34 3.79 1.10
N SER A 56 22.06 3.16 2.01
CA SER A 56 23.53 3.13 2.00
C SER A 56 24.10 2.13 0.99
N SER A 57 23.40 1.01 0.76
CA SER A 57 23.93 -0.11 -0.04
C SER A 57 23.50 -0.10 -1.50
N GLN A 58 22.38 0.55 -1.83
CA GLN A 58 21.78 0.46 -3.17
C GLN A 58 21.39 1.85 -3.70
N ALA A 59 22.00 2.25 -4.82
CA ALA A 59 21.46 3.33 -5.63
C ALA A 59 20.27 2.84 -6.47
N LEU A 60 19.21 3.65 -6.57
CA LEU A 60 18.03 3.32 -7.38
C LEU A 60 18.21 3.78 -8.82
N CYS A 61 17.38 3.23 -9.71
CA CYS A 61 17.47 3.56 -11.14
C CYS A 61 17.12 5.04 -11.39
N LYS A 62 17.68 5.62 -12.48
CA LYS A 62 17.49 7.04 -12.83
C LYS A 62 16.00 7.40 -12.95
N GLY A 63 15.50 8.29 -12.10
CA GLY A 63 14.14 8.82 -12.10
C GLY A 63 13.78 9.44 -10.75
N GLU A 64 12.58 10.01 -10.62
CA GLU A 64 12.07 10.45 -9.32
C GLU A 64 11.65 9.26 -8.47
N THR A 65 11.97 9.33 -7.19
CA THR A 65 11.57 8.33 -6.19
C THR A 65 10.59 8.96 -5.20
N ALA A 66 9.54 8.21 -4.87
CA ALA A 66 8.65 8.50 -3.76
C ALA A 66 8.72 7.38 -2.71
N ILE A 67 8.49 7.71 -1.45
CA ILE A 67 8.41 6.74 -0.35
C ILE A 67 7.13 6.93 0.44
N LEU A 68 6.46 5.82 0.75
CA LEU A 68 5.30 5.80 1.63
C LEU A 68 5.73 5.83 3.10
N THR A 69 4.98 6.53 3.94
CA THR A 69 5.11 6.46 5.40
C THR A 69 3.72 6.33 6.06
N PRO A 70 3.45 5.27 6.84
CA PRO A 70 2.13 4.99 7.43
C PRO A 70 1.89 5.73 8.75
N THR A 71 2.01 7.06 8.71
CA THR A 71 2.00 7.97 9.88
C THR A 71 0.68 7.99 10.66
N ASN A 72 0.52 8.93 11.59
CA ASN A 72 -0.75 9.27 12.24
C ASN A 72 -1.31 10.60 11.72
N SER A 73 -2.57 10.90 12.06
CA SER A 73 -3.25 12.11 11.57
C SER A 73 -2.60 13.44 11.99
N ALA A 74 -1.73 13.44 12.99
CA ALA A 74 -0.97 14.62 13.44
C ALA A 74 0.47 14.67 12.89
N ALA A 75 0.81 13.79 11.93
CA ALA A 75 2.12 13.70 11.30
C ALA A 75 3.30 13.54 12.28
N TYR A 76 3.06 12.97 13.48
CA TYR A 76 4.17 12.55 14.35
C TYR A 76 4.85 11.32 13.75
N MET A 77 6.19 11.30 13.76
CA MET A 77 7.00 10.29 13.09
C MET A 77 8.07 9.74 14.05
N GLY A 78 7.72 9.64 15.34
CA GLY A 78 8.67 9.36 16.42
C GLY A 78 9.00 7.89 16.69
N ALA A 79 8.39 6.95 15.96
CA ALA A 79 8.58 5.52 16.19
C ALA A 79 8.42 4.68 14.91
N GLY A 80 8.85 3.41 14.99
CA GLY A 80 8.73 2.46 13.88
C GLY A 80 9.42 2.96 12.60
N PHE A 81 8.85 2.59 11.45
CA PHE A 81 9.37 2.99 10.15
C PHE A 81 9.46 4.50 9.97
N ASP A 82 8.48 5.27 10.47
CA ASP A 82 8.44 6.72 10.31
C ASP A 82 9.70 7.38 10.89
N ARG A 83 10.17 6.95 12.07
CA ARG A 83 11.39 7.48 12.69
C ARG A 83 12.63 7.16 11.86
N TYR A 84 12.77 5.90 11.46
CA TYR A 84 13.93 5.47 10.68
C TYR A 84 13.96 6.12 9.30
N LEU A 85 12.79 6.44 8.72
CA LEU A 85 12.71 7.26 7.52
C LEU A 85 13.27 8.67 7.78
N LEU A 86 12.88 9.33 8.88
CA LEU A 86 13.45 10.65 9.20
C LEU A 86 14.96 10.59 9.42
N GLU A 87 15.44 9.58 10.14
CA GLU A 87 16.89 9.37 10.36
C GLU A 87 17.61 9.13 9.02
N ALA A 88 17.04 8.34 8.11
CA ALA A 88 17.58 8.10 6.76
C ALA A 88 17.63 9.38 5.91
N LEU A 89 16.59 10.21 5.97
CA LEU A 89 16.53 11.50 5.26
C LEU A 89 17.63 12.48 5.73
N LEU A 90 18.12 12.31 6.96
CA LEU A 90 19.17 13.12 7.56
C LEU A 90 20.58 12.52 7.41
N MET A 91 20.71 11.33 6.80
CA MET A 91 22.03 10.76 6.48
C MET A 91 22.70 11.64 5.42
N THR A 92 23.85 12.23 5.77
CA THR A 92 24.65 13.09 4.89
C THR A 92 26.10 12.61 4.85
N VAL A 93 26.83 13.05 3.83
CA VAL A 93 28.26 12.70 3.68
C VAL A 93 29.15 13.52 4.63
N ASN A 94 28.75 14.75 4.97
CA ASN A 94 29.64 15.74 5.62
C ASN A 94 28.99 16.61 6.72
N SER A 95 27.73 16.38 7.13
CA SER A 95 26.98 17.33 7.96
C SER A 95 26.81 16.87 9.43
N PRO A 96 26.65 17.81 10.38
CA PRO A 96 26.40 17.49 11.79
C PRO A 96 25.10 16.70 11.96
N ARG A 97 25.02 15.88 13.02
CA ARG A 97 23.80 15.12 13.35
C ARG A 97 22.67 16.09 13.69
N ILE A 98 21.78 16.33 12.72
CA ILE A 98 20.49 16.98 12.95
C ILE A 98 19.59 15.96 13.66
N ASP A 99 18.90 16.40 14.71
CA ASP A 99 17.89 15.56 15.37
C ASP A 99 16.69 15.36 14.44
N TYR A 100 16.20 14.12 14.34
CA TYR A 100 15.02 13.75 13.55
C TYR A 100 13.80 14.59 13.92
N LYS A 101 13.71 15.07 15.18
CA LYS A 101 12.65 15.98 15.62
C LYS A 101 12.63 17.32 14.89
N THR A 102 13.76 17.76 14.36
CA THR A 102 13.81 18.96 13.51
C THR A 102 13.06 18.72 12.20
N LEU A 103 13.28 17.56 11.57
CA LEU A 103 12.61 17.21 10.32
C LEU A 103 11.13 16.88 10.54
N GLU A 104 10.79 16.22 11.65
CA GLU A 104 9.39 16.00 12.06
C GLU A 104 8.63 17.34 12.15
N ARG A 105 9.22 18.36 12.80
CA ARG A 105 8.60 19.68 12.92
C ARG A 105 8.40 20.35 11.55
N LEU A 106 9.38 20.27 10.65
CA LEU A 106 9.26 20.82 9.29
C LEU A 106 8.13 20.13 8.50
N ILE A 107 7.96 18.83 8.68
CA ILE A 107 6.86 18.07 8.07
C ILE A 107 5.52 18.49 8.66
N GLN A 108 5.44 18.73 9.97
CA GLN A 108 4.23 19.21 10.62
C GLN A 108 3.87 20.64 10.19
N GLU A 109 4.85 21.53 10.04
CA GLU A 109 4.66 22.88 9.50
C GLU A 109 4.14 22.81 8.06
N TYR A 110 4.77 22.00 7.20
CA TYR A 110 4.29 21.74 5.83
C TYR A 110 2.85 21.19 5.81
N THR A 111 2.54 20.30 6.76
CA THR A 111 1.22 19.71 6.92
C THR A 111 0.18 20.73 7.36
N LEU A 112 0.55 21.65 8.25
CA LEU A 112 -0.30 22.76 8.66
C LEU A 112 -0.63 23.66 7.47
N GLU A 113 0.37 24.06 6.69
CA GLU A 113 0.21 24.95 5.55
C GLU A 113 -0.63 24.33 4.42
N LYS A 114 -0.40 23.06 4.08
CA LYS A 114 -1.03 22.40 2.93
C LYS A 114 -2.35 21.71 3.26
N TYR A 115 -2.49 21.18 4.48
CA TYR A 115 -3.61 20.32 4.88
C TYR A 115 -4.34 20.83 6.13
N ASN A 116 -4.04 22.04 6.60
CA ASN A 116 -4.66 22.64 7.79
C ASN A 116 -4.46 21.80 9.07
N GLY A 117 -3.34 21.07 9.15
CA GLY A 117 -2.85 20.42 10.39
C GLY A 117 -3.44 19.05 10.73
N TYR A 118 -4.44 18.56 9.99
CA TYR A 118 -5.01 17.23 10.18
C TYR A 118 -4.95 16.41 8.89
N LEU A 119 -4.35 15.22 8.97
CA LEU A 119 -4.28 14.28 7.86
C LEU A 119 -5.36 13.18 8.04
N PRO A 120 -6.39 13.10 7.17
CA PRO A 120 -7.40 12.05 7.29
C PRO A 120 -6.84 10.65 7.05
N ILE A 121 -7.36 9.65 7.78
CA ILE A 121 -6.92 8.26 7.67
C ILE A 121 -7.06 7.74 6.23
N SER A 122 -6.06 6.96 5.80
CA SER A 122 -5.97 6.33 4.48
C SER A 122 -5.94 7.31 3.29
N THR A 123 -5.73 8.61 3.52
CA THR A 123 -5.54 9.59 2.44
C THR A 123 -4.07 9.77 2.10
N VAL A 124 -3.76 10.02 0.83
CA VAL A 124 -2.39 10.28 0.36
C VAL A 124 -2.07 11.76 0.50
N ASN A 125 -1.12 12.08 1.37
CA ASN A 125 -0.66 13.44 1.62
C ASN A 125 0.79 13.57 1.18
N GLU A 126 0.99 14.28 0.08
CA GLU A 126 2.31 14.49 -0.51
C GLU A 126 3.09 15.56 0.25
N ILE A 127 4.32 15.22 0.65
CA ILE A 127 5.33 16.11 1.23
C ILE A 127 6.52 16.16 0.27
N LYS A 128 6.79 17.36 -0.28
CA LYS A 128 7.91 17.57 -1.20
C LYS A 128 9.18 17.91 -0.43
N LEU A 129 10.11 16.96 -0.36
CA LEU A 129 11.37 17.11 0.38
C LEU A 129 12.21 18.32 -0.04
N PRO A 130 12.35 18.67 -1.35
CA PRO A 130 13.09 19.87 -1.74
C PRO A 130 12.51 21.19 -1.22
N GLN A 131 11.27 21.20 -0.74
CA GLN A 131 10.60 22.40 -0.21
C GLN A 131 10.80 22.57 1.30
N LEU A 132 11.34 21.56 1.99
CA LEU A 132 11.58 21.62 3.43
C LEU A 132 12.92 22.29 3.73
N ALA A 133 12.97 23.10 4.79
CA ALA A 133 14.16 23.85 5.20
C ALA A 133 15.19 22.99 5.96
N TYR A 134 15.74 21.97 5.30
CA TYR A 134 16.82 21.10 5.82
C TYR A 134 17.87 20.86 4.71
N PRO A 135 19.06 20.27 5.01
CA PRO A 135 20.13 20.07 4.01
C PRO A 135 19.82 18.93 3.03
N TYR A 136 18.66 18.98 2.38
CA TYR A 136 18.16 17.98 1.43
C TYR A 136 19.16 17.67 0.32
N HIS A 137 19.79 18.71 -0.25
CA HIS A 137 20.71 18.56 -1.38
C HIS A 137 21.99 17.78 -1.04
N GLU A 138 22.34 17.69 0.24
CA GLU A 138 23.50 16.94 0.74
C GLU A 138 23.14 15.53 1.26
N SER A 139 21.84 15.19 1.28
CA SER A 139 21.36 13.92 1.81
C SER A 139 21.67 12.74 0.88
N LEU A 140 22.01 11.59 1.48
CA LEU A 140 22.13 10.33 0.74
C LEU A 140 20.82 10.00 0.02
N ALA A 141 19.67 10.32 0.63
CA ALA A 141 18.34 10.15 0.03
C ALA A 141 18.21 10.85 -1.34
N ARG A 142 18.73 12.08 -1.45
CA ARG A 142 18.78 12.80 -2.73
C ARG A 142 19.79 12.19 -3.70
N MET A 143 20.98 11.87 -3.21
CA MET A 143 22.11 11.45 -4.07
C MET A 143 21.95 10.03 -4.62
N ASN A 144 21.56 9.08 -3.77
CA ASN A 144 21.46 7.66 -4.14
C ASN A 144 20.13 7.33 -4.79
N TRP A 145 19.04 7.96 -4.35
CA TRP A 145 17.68 7.59 -4.78
C TRP A 145 16.97 8.67 -5.58
N ASN A 146 17.45 9.91 -5.59
CA ASN A 146 16.65 11.05 -6.06
C ASN A 146 15.25 11.04 -5.42
N LEU A 147 15.22 10.78 -4.10
CA LEU A 147 13.98 10.78 -3.31
C LEU A 147 13.47 12.22 -3.20
N THR A 148 12.37 12.52 -3.88
CA THR A 148 11.79 13.88 -3.91
C THR A 148 10.56 14.01 -3.02
N THR A 149 9.90 12.89 -2.73
CA THR A 149 8.54 12.89 -2.18
C THR A 149 8.38 11.86 -1.09
N VAL A 150 7.84 12.30 0.04
CA VAL A 150 7.25 11.41 1.07
C VAL A 150 5.74 11.46 0.88
N LEU A 151 5.13 10.29 0.73
CA LEU A 151 3.68 10.09 0.68
C LEU A 151 3.24 9.67 2.08
N ALA A 152 2.72 10.62 2.86
CA ALA A 152 2.17 10.35 4.18
C ALA A 152 0.75 9.79 4.04
N ILE A 153 0.54 8.56 4.49
CA ILE A 153 -0.79 7.94 4.56
C ILE A 153 -1.09 7.61 6.02
N PRO A 154 -1.92 8.41 6.71
CA PRO A 154 -2.22 8.16 8.11
C PRO A 154 -2.94 6.83 8.29
N SER A 155 -2.41 5.96 9.15
CA SER A 155 -3.03 4.66 9.48
C SER A 155 -3.91 4.72 10.73
N MET A 156 -3.82 5.81 11.51
CA MET A 156 -4.55 6.04 12.76
C MET A 156 -4.57 7.53 13.10
N VAL A 157 -5.49 7.97 13.97
CA VAL A 157 -5.48 9.36 14.45
C VAL A 157 -4.34 9.59 15.44
N VAL A 158 -4.21 8.69 16.40
CA VAL A 158 -3.15 8.63 17.40
C VAL A 158 -2.64 7.19 17.51
N PRO A 159 -1.43 6.95 18.05
CA PRO A 159 -0.91 5.60 18.26
C PRO A 159 -1.78 4.78 19.20
N GLU A 160 -2.61 3.90 18.64
CA GLU A 160 -3.48 2.99 19.39
C GLU A 160 -3.68 1.65 18.68
N MET A 161 -4.17 0.67 19.43
CA MET A 161 -4.47 -0.65 18.89
C MET A 161 -5.79 -0.59 18.12
N LEU A 162 -5.75 -0.98 16.84
CA LEU A 162 -6.95 -1.07 16.00
C LEU A 162 -7.60 -2.44 16.17
N SER A 163 -8.93 -2.52 16.02
CA SER A 163 -9.56 -3.82 15.82
C SER A 163 -9.09 -4.44 14.50
N GLU A 164 -9.13 -5.78 14.40
CA GLU A 164 -8.75 -6.48 13.16
C GLU A 164 -9.54 -5.96 11.95
N LYS A 165 -10.84 -5.69 12.13
CA LYS A 165 -11.73 -5.15 11.09
C LYS A 165 -11.29 -3.75 10.62
N GLU A 166 -10.93 -2.87 11.54
CA GLU A 166 -10.45 -1.52 11.22
C GLU A 166 -9.08 -1.58 10.54
N ALA A 167 -8.16 -2.39 11.07
CA ALA A 167 -6.83 -2.55 10.50
C ALA A 167 -6.88 -3.07 9.04
N LYS A 168 -7.76 -4.06 8.77
CA LYS A 168 -8.01 -4.55 7.40
C LYS A 168 -8.46 -3.44 6.46
N LEU A 169 -9.45 -2.65 6.88
CA LEU A 169 -9.97 -1.53 6.08
C LEU A 169 -8.92 -0.45 5.85
N VAL A 170 -8.16 -0.08 6.88
CA VAL A 170 -7.08 0.90 6.77
C VAL A 170 -6.04 0.44 5.77
N ILE A 171 -5.59 -0.81 5.82
CA ILE A 171 -4.58 -1.34 4.89
C ILE A 171 -5.09 -1.31 3.45
N VAL A 172 -6.28 -1.88 3.20
CA VAL A 172 -6.87 -1.95 1.86
C VAL A 172 -7.07 -0.54 1.30
N ASN A 173 -7.67 0.38 2.07
CA ASN A 173 -7.89 1.74 1.62
C ASN A 173 -6.59 2.52 1.40
N SER A 174 -5.58 2.32 2.25
CA SER A 174 -4.29 3.00 2.13
C SER A 174 -3.56 2.60 0.84
N ILE A 175 -3.51 1.30 0.54
CA ILE A 175 -2.91 0.82 -0.71
C ILE A 175 -3.75 1.24 -1.91
N TRP A 176 -5.08 1.09 -1.85
CA TRP A 176 -5.93 1.50 -2.97
C TRP A 176 -5.79 3.00 -3.28
N ASN A 177 -5.83 3.86 -2.27
CA ASN A 177 -5.68 5.31 -2.43
C ASN A 177 -4.27 5.70 -2.86
N LEU A 178 -3.24 4.99 -2.42
CA LEU A 178 -1.88 5.15 -2.94
C LEU A 178 -1.87 4.96 -4.45
N PHE A 179 -2.38 3.83 -4.95
CA PHE A 179 -2.33 3.55 -6.37
C PHE A 179 -3.25 4.48 -7.21
N LEU A 180 -4.39 4.91 -6.66
CA LEU A 180 -5.22 5.97 -7.27
C LEU A 180 -4.46 7.29 -7.42
N TYR A 181 -3.71 7.70 -6.40
CA TYR A 181 -2.89 8.91 -6.44
C TYR A 181 -1.81 8.82 -7.54
N LEU A 182 -1.18 7.65 -7.66
CA LEU A 182 -0.09 7.44 -8.60
C LEU A 182 -0.52 7.48 -10.07
N GLU A 183 -1.81 7.32 -10.39
CA GLU A 183 -2.30 7.47 -11.78
C GLU A 183 -2.05 8.88 -12.35
N ASN A 184 -2.02 9.90 -11.49
CA ASN A 184 -1.78 11.29 -11.87
C ASN A 184 -0.35 11.76 -11.57
N SER A 185 0.40 11.01 -10.77
CA SER A 185 1.75 11.34 -10.33
C SER A 185 2.55 10.05 -10.15
N SER A 186 3.07 9.50 -11.24
CA SER A 186 3.82 8.24 -11.25
C SER A 186 5.33 8.50 -11.10
N PRO A 187 5.91 8.40 -9.89
CA PRO A 187 7.36 8.36 -9.73
C PRO A 187 7.89 7.11 -10.43
N LYS A 188 9.17 7.12 -10.80
CA LYS A 188 9.77 5.92 -11.41
C LYS A 188 9.99 4.81 -10.38
N ASN A 189 10.35 5.19 -9.16
CA ASN A 189 10.53 4.27 -8.04
C ASN A 189 9.56 4.63 -6.92
N LEU A 190 8.89 3.62 -6.36
CA LEU A 190 8.00 3.76 -5.22
C LEU A 190 8.44 2.80 -4.12
N ILE A 191 8.81 3.33 -2.95
CA ILE A 191 9.19 2.53 -1.79
C ILE A 191 7.99 2.40 -0.86
N ILE A 192 7.61 1.18 -0.49
CA ILE A 192 6.42 0.85 0.30
C ILE A 192 6.83 0.04 1.53
N PRO A 193 6.72 0.58 2.76
CA PRO A 193 6.95 -0.18 3.98
C PRO A 193 5.74 -1.02 4.37
N GLY A 194 5.93 -1.98 5.29
CA GLY A 194 4.83 -2.65 5.97
C GLY A 194 3.92 -1.66 6.71
N ILE A 195 2.61 -1.78 6.51
CA ILE A 195 1.59 -0.93 7.15
C ILE A 195 0.94 -1.71 8.30
N ALA A 196 0.74 -1.05 9.44
CA ALA A 196 0.01 -1.55 10.62
C ALA A 196 0.60 -2.79 11.34
N THR A 197 1.85 -3.17 11.06
CA THR A 197 2.57 -4.29 11.72
C THR A 197 3.19 -3.90 13.08
N GLY A 198 3.31 -2.59 13.36
CA GLY A 198 3.82 -2.05 14.63
C GLY A 198 2.71 -1.83 15.68
N TYR A 199 2.41 -0.57 16.00
CA TYR A 199 1.42 -0.19 17.03
C TYR A 199 0.02 -0.78 16.80
N GLY A 200 -0.37 -1.00 15.55
CA GLY A 200 -1.67 -1.60 15.19
C GLY A 200 -1.83 -3.06 15.61
N LYS A 201 -0.73 -3.77 15.95
CA LYS A 201 -0.68 -5.17 16.39
C LYS A 201 -1.41 -6.16 15.48
N LEU A 202 -1.58 -5.84 14.20
CA LEU A 202 -2.07 -6.82 13.24
C LEU A 202 -0.98 -7.87 13.01
N ASP A 203 -1.38 -9.12 12.82
CA ASP A 203 -0.45 -10.18 12.43
C ASP A 203 0.34 -9.74 11.18
N PRO A 204 1.68 -9.79 11.20
CA PRO A 204 2.50 -9.28 10.10
C PRO A 204 2.21 -9.95 8.75
N ARG A 205 1.90 -11.26 8.76
CA ARG A 205 1.57 -12.00 7.54
C ARG A 205 0.20 -11.58 7.01
N ILE A 206 -0.78 -11.41 7.88
CA ILE A 206 -2.08 -10.86 7.49
C ILE A 206 -1.93 -9.47 6.86
N ALA A 207 -1.18 -8.57 7.51
CA ALA A 207 -0.95 -7.22 6.99
C ALA A 207 -0.29 -7.25 5.59
N ALA A 208 0.79 -8.02 5.46
CA ALA A 208 1.52 -8.20 4.21
C ALA A 208 0.63 -8.75 3.09
N LYS A 209 -0.17 -9.79 3.41
CA LYS A 209 -1.10 -10.43 2.49
C LYS A 209 -2.15 -9.45 1.97
N LEU A 210 -2.75 -8.66 2.86
CA LEU A 210 -3.74 -7.63 2.50
C LEU A 210 -3.14 -6.55 1.61
N MET A 211 -1.96 -6.04 1.98
CA MET A 211 -1.28 -4.99 1.22
C MET A 211 -1.02 -5.43 -0.23
N LEU A 212 -0.35 -6.58 -0.39
CA LEU A 212 0.06 -7.00 -1.72
C LEU A 212 -1.12 -7.51 -2.55
N SER A 213 -2.09 -8.21 -1.93
CA SER A 213 -3.33 -8.60 -2.61
C SER A 213 -4.08 -7.38 -3.13
N THR A 214 -4.17 -6.31 -2.35
CA THR A 214 -4.80 -5.05 -2.79
C THR A 214 -4.04 -4.42 -3.96
N ALA A 215 -2.71 -4.35 -3.89
CA ALA A 215 -1.88 -3.83 -4.98
C ALA A 215 -2.05 -4.66 -6.27
N ILE A 216 -2.14 -5.99 -6.16
CA ILE A 216 -2.38 -6.91 -7.27
C ILE A 216 -3.78 -6.70 -7.86
N ILE A 217 -4.83 -6.64 -7.04
CA ILE A 217 -6.21 -6.39 -7.49
C ILE A 217 -6.31 -5.03 -8.17
N TYR A 218 -5.64 -4.00 -7.64
CA TYR A 218 -5.60 -2.69 -8.27
C TYR A 218 -4.96 -2.77 -9.66
N SER A 219 -3.82 -3.46 -9.74
CA SER A 219 -2.96 -3.53 -10.93
C SER A 219 -3.38 -4.60 -11.93
N SER A 220 -4.45 -5.36 -11.64
CA SER A 220 -4.97 -6.37 -12.56
C SER A 220 -5.77 -5.71 -13.68
N ASP A 221 -5.77 -6.32 -14.85
CA ASP A 221 -6.67 -5.98 -15.94
C ASP A 221 -7.44 -7.23 -16.37
N PHE A 222 -8.76 -7.10 -16.50
CA PHE A 222 -9.63 -8.19 -16.93
C PHE A 222 -9.92 -8.00 -18.41
N THR A 223 -9.60 -9.02 -19.20
CA THR A 223 -9.93 -9.04 -20.62
C THR A 223 -11.45 -9.08 -20.79
N GLY A 224 -11.98 -8.22 -21.64
CA GLY A 224 -13.42 -8.09 -21.85
C GLY A 224 -13.77 -6.81 -22.57
N ARG A 225 -14.91 -6.81 -23.27
CA ARG A 225 -15.38 -5.60 -23.99
C ARG A 225 -15.97 -4.56 -23.03
N ASP A 226 -16.46 -4.99 -21.87
CA ASP A 226 -17.15 -4.12 -20.92
C ASP A 226 -16.27 -3.77 -19.71
N LYS A 227 -15.75 -2.55 -19.73
CA LYS A 227 -14.91 -2.01 -18.65
C LYS A 227 -15.66 -1.87 -17.31
N ARG A 228 -17.00 -1.77 -17.33
CA ARG A 228 -17.82 -1.69 -16.10
C ARG A 228 -17.70 -2.97 -15.29
N TYR A 229 -17.76 -4.13 -15.94
CA TYR A 229 -17.64 -5.40 -15.21
C TYR A 229 -16.22 -5.62 -14.68
N SER A 230 -15.18 -5.15 -15.37
CA SER A 230 -13.82 -5.17 -14.83
C SER A 230 -13.71 -4.36 -13.52
N PHE A 231 -14.37 -3.21 -13.44
CA PHE A 231 -14.48 -2.45 -12.19
C PHE A 231 -15.21 -3.25 -11.09
N LEU A 232 -16.38 -3.81 -11.39
CA LEU A 232 -17.15 -4.57 -10.41
C LEU A 232 -16.41 -5.82 -9.92
N LYS A 233 -15.66 -6.51 -10.79
CA LYS A 233 -14.80 -7.63 -10.39
C LYS A 233 -13.77 -7.21 -9.33
N LYS A 234 -13.06 -6.10 -9.54
CA LYS A 234 -12.11 -5.58 -8.53
C LYS A 234 -12.81 -5.26 -7.22
N THR A 235 -13.97 -4.60 -7.27
CA THR A 235 -14.76 -4.28 -6.07
C THR A 235 -15.18 -5.54 -5.32
N VAL A 236 -15.67 -6.57 -6.02
CA VAL A 236 -16.05 -7.85 -5.42
C VAL A 236 -14.85 -8.58 -4.82
N LEU A 237 -13.69 -8.58 -5.48
CA LEU A 237 -12.46 -9.15 -4.92
C LEU A 237 -12.04 -8.47 -3.62
N LEU A 238 -12.14 -7.14 -3.54
CA LEU A 238 -11.89 -6.41 -2.29
C LEU A 238 -12.93 -6.76 -1.21
N MET A 239 -14.19 -6.98 -1.58
CA MET A 239 -15.21 -7.43 -0.62
C MET A 239 -14.84 -8.78 -0.02
N PHE A 240 -14.44 -9.77 -0.83
CA PHE A 240 -13.96 -11.05 -0.32
C PHE A 240 -12.72 -10.89 0.57
N LEU A 241 -11.76 -10.05 0.16
CA LEU A 241 -10.55 -9.79 0.95
C LEU A 241 -10.86 -9.16 2.32
N LEU A 242 -11.94 -8.37 2.40
CA LEU A 242 -12.44 -7.71 3.62
C LEU A 242 -13.52 -8.52 4.36
N ASN A 243 -13.81 -9.76 3.94
CA ASN A 243 -14.90 -10.58 4.45
C ASN A 243 -16.27 -9.86 4.46
N LYS A 244 -16.55 -9.11 3.39
CA LYS A 244 -17.82 -8.42 3.15
C LYS A 244 -18.71 -9.23 2.24
N ASN A 245 -19.96 -9.39 2.64
CA ASN A 245 -20.96 -10.04 1.82
C ASN A 245 -21.64 -9.00 0.92
N TYR A 246 -21.54 -9.17 -0.41
CA TYR A 246 -22.20 -8.27 -1.37
C TYR A 246 -23.73 -8.30 -1.23
N LYS A 247 -24.31 -9.34 -0.62
CA LYS A 247 -25.75 -9.40 -0.34
C LYS A 247 -26.23 -8.32 0.62
N ASN A 248 -25.31 -7.69 1.35
CA ASN A 248 -25.60 -6.54 2.20
C ASN A 248 -25.93 -5.26 1.39
N PHE A 249 -25.87 -5.30 0.05
CA PHE A 249 -26.48 -4.24 -0.78
C PHE A 249 -28.01 -4.24 -0.68
N GLU A 250 -28.64 -5.36 -0.30
CA GLU A 250 -30.09 -5.55 -0.12
C GLU A 250 -30.97 -5.26 -1.36
N ASN A 251 -30.37 -4.81 -2.47
CA ASN A 251 -31.02 -4.58 -3.73
C ASN A 251 -30.94 -5.82 -4.62
N VAL A 252 -32.10 -6.40 -4.96
CA VAL A 252 -32.19 -7.63 -5.76
C VAL A 252 -31.64 -7.46 -7.17
N TYR A 253 -31.78 -6.27 -7.79
CA TYR A 253 -31.24 -6.02 -9.13
C TYR A 253 -29.71 -5.98 -9.10
N ASP A 254 -29.12 -5.30 -8.11
CA ASP A 254 -27.67 -5.21 -7.97
C ASP A 254 -27.06 -6.59 -7.65
N ILE A 255 -27.71 -7.35 -6.76
CA ILE A 255 -27.29 -8.73 -6.42
C ILE A 255 -27.35 -9.63 -7.65
N ASN A 256 -28.45 -9.59 -8.41
CA ASN A 256 -28.60 -10.40 -9.61
C ASN A 256 -27.59 -10.02 -10.70
N GLU A 257 -27.25 -8.73 -10.85
CA GLU A 257 -26.19 -8.27 -11.76
C GLU A 257 -24.84 -8.90 -11.37
N LEU A 258 -24.48 -8.84 -10.09
CA LEU A 258 -23.22 -9.40 -9.60
C LEU A 258 -23.15 -10.92 -9.79
N GLU A 259 -24.21 -11.66 -9.41
CA GLU A 259 -24.24 -13.13 -9.54
C GLU A 259 -24.25 -13.59 -11.02
N SER A 260 -24.87 -12.82 -11.92
CA SER A 260 -25.00 -13.20 -13.34
C SER A 260 -23.79 -12.82 -14.20
N HIS A 261 -23.11 -11.71 -13.90
CA HIS A 261 -22.10 -11.12 -14.79
C HIS A 261 -20.70 -11.04 -14.18
N VAL A 262 -20.57 -11.00 -12.85
CA VAL A 262 -19.31 -10.71 -12.17
C VAL A 262 -18.76 -11.95 -11.47
N LEU A 263 -19.59 -12.62 -10.68
CA LEU A 263 -19.20 -13.76 -9.84
C LEU A 263 -19.20 -15.08 -10.61
N SER A 264 -18.22 -15.93 -10.33
CA SER A 264 -18.25 -17.34 -10.72
C SER A 264 -19.15 -18.14 -9.77
N ASP A 265 -19.45 -19.40 -10.12
CA ASP A 265 -20.19 -20.30 -9.23
C ASP A 265 -19.47 -20.49 -7.88
N LEU A 266 -18.14 -20.56 -7.90
CA LEU A 266 -17.32 -20.61 -6.68
C LEU A 266 -17.47 -19.33 -5.86
N GLY A 267 -17.45 -18.16 -6.48
CA GLY A 267 -17.68 -16.89 -5.78
C GLY A 267 -19.05 -16.83 -5.12
N ILE A 268 -20.10 -17.31 -5.79
CA ILE A 268 -21.46 -17.37 -5.23
C ILE A 268 -21.51 -18.32 -4.02
N ILE A 269 -20.86 -19.48 -4.11
CA ILE A 269 -20.79 -20.47 -3.01
C ILE A 269 -20.01 -19.89 -1.82
N SER A 270 -18.83 -19.32 -2.06
CA SER A 270 -17.98 -18.72 -1.03
C SER A 270 -18.67 -17.55 -0.33
N ALA A 271 -19.44 -16.73 -1.06
CA ALA A 271 -20.18 -15.64 -0.43
C ALA A 271 -21.29 -16.10 0.51
N ARG A 272 -21.80 -17.33 0.37
CA ARG A 272 -22.79 -17.91 1.29
C ARG A 272 -22.16 -18.41 2.59
N SER A 273 -20.87 -18.75 2.57
CA SER A 273 -20.12 -19.22 3.74
C SER A 273 -19.36 -18.09 4.47
N LEU A 274 -19.31 -16.89 3.90
CA LEU A 274 -18.80 -15.68 4.57
C LEU A 274 -19.69 -15.32 5.78
N CYS A 275 -19.36 -15.86 6.95
CA CYS A 275 -19.78 -15.31 8.22
C CYS A 275 -18.94 -14.07 8.54
N GLU A 276 -19.56 -12.99 9.03
CA GLU A 276 -18.89 -11.74 9.41
C GLU A 276 -17.86 -11.90 10.55
N THR A 277 -17.81 -13.09 11.17
CA THR A 277 -16.87 -13.47 12.25
C THR A 277 -15.64 -14.25 11.75
N SER A 278 -15.56 -14.57 10.46
CA SER A 278 -14.42 -15.26 9.88
C SER A 278 -13.18 -14.35 9.86
N SER A 279 -12.11 -14.74 10.55
CA SER A 279 -10.79 -14.10 10.44
C SER A 279 -10.02 -14.56 9.18
N HIS A 280 -10.59 -15.48 8.39
CA HIS A 280 -9.95 -16.02 7.21
C HIS A 280 -9.70 -14.93 6.17
N ILE A 281 -8.56 -15.01 5.48
CA ILE A 281 -8.23 -14.16 4.34
C ILE A 281 -7.87 -15.12 3.22
N TYR A 282 -8.65 -15.10 2.14
CA TYR A 282 -8.43 -15.93 0.97
C TYR A 282 -7.07 -15.64 0.32
N ASP A 283 -6.41 -16.67 -0.21
CA ASP A 283 -5.21 -16.48 -1.03
C ASP A 283 -5.57 -15.78 -2.35
N ILE A 284 -4.58 -15.12 -2.94
CA ILE A 284 -4.82 -14.25 -4.10
C ILE A 284 -5.29 -15.05 -5.32
N ASP A 285 -4.70 -16.20 -5.58
CA ASP A 285 -5.09 -17.11 -6.66
C ASP A 285 -6.52 -17.62 -6.46
N GLU A 286 -6.89 -17.99 -5.23
CA GLU A 286 -8.26 -18.36 -4.88
C GLU A 286 -9.25 -17.21 -5.14
N LEU A 287 -8.93 -15.98 -4.68
CA LEU A 287 -9.78 -14.81 -4.88
C LEU A 287 -10.14 -14.61 -6.36
N PHE A 288 -9.16 -14.69 -7.26
CA PHE A 288 -9.41 -14.51 -8.69
C PHE A 288 -10.27 -15.63 -9.30
N THR A 289 -10.42 -16.78 -8.66
CA THR A 289 -11.40 -17.81 -9.09
C THR A 289 -12.85 -17.45 -8.76
N PHE A 290 -13.09 -16.48 -7.88
CA PHE A 290 -14.45 -16.06 -7.47
C PHE A 290 -15.13 -15.15 -8.50
N VAL A 291 -14.40 -14.67 -9.50
CA VAL A 291 -14.92 -13.80 -10.56
C VAL A 291 -14.80 -14.48 -11.92
N ARG A 292 -15.69 -14.13 -12.86
CA ARG A 292 -15.70 -14.62 -14.24
C ARG A 292 -14.60 -14.01 -15.10
#